data_AF-A0A7C2PN13-F1
#
_entry.id   AF-A0A7C2PN13-F1
#
_cell.length_a   1.000
_cell.length_b   1.000
_cell.length_c   1.000
_cell.angle_alpha   90.00
_cell.angle_beta   90.00
_cell.angle_gamma   90.00
#
_symmetry.space_group_name_H-M   'P 1'
#
loop_
_entity.id
_entity.type
_entity.pdbx_description
1 polymer ?
#
loop_
_entity_poly.entity_id
_entity_poly.type
_entity_poly.pdbx_seq_one_letter_code
_entity_poly.pdbx_strand_id
1 'polypeptide(L)'
;MIQLATLFGRTLRQAPAEADTRAAQLLWRAGMIRALDNGEPALLPLGSAVLRRLSHHLTTAIQAGGAQEVYLPNTSTATWPATVTALARREIDSYRQLPQAIWGQRRRKRPQSRQRFSLLELPTPTTLSWAGLARDASQAQALLETTLQHLRHALHECGLTIVADALQATESAPLIVDSASGPLTTLDCPTCNRRAPRELAPMAPPPAYSGPTPAMSLVETPNANTIAALAAYLGIPTAATAKALFFDARCADDRRLVFAVVRGDREASLPKLAAVVGADELVPADEAQIRACGAVPGYASPVGLRDVLVVADPMVTTGAPLVAGANRAGYHLRDVVYGRDWQATLVADISQAEAGDPCPWCGTARIEGRGALIGAITAPQPTALLVQDAEGQNRPLIITGLEIDLEPLLYLVVEQHHDERGIVWPAAIAPFAIHLVTLGRGEAVVTAGHALAAMLQTAGWHVLIDDRDERAGVKFNDADLIGAPWRVVISEKLLAANQLEIRHRTAAQATVIDQSALLTVIGQR
;
A
#
# COMPACT_ATOMS: atom_id res chain seq x y z
N MET A 1 -28.86 8.63 -16.18
CA MET A 1 -28.30 9.70 -17.01
C MET A 1 -27.86 10.81 -16.08
N ILE A 2 -26.72 11.45 -16.36
CA ILE A 2 -26.29 12.67 -15.67
C ILE A 2 -26.15 13.76 -16.73
N GLN A 3 -26.61 14.97 -16.45
CA GLN A 3 -26.38 16.13 -17.30
C GLN A 3 -25.14 16.88 -16.80
N LEU A 4 -24.21 17.17 -17.71
CA LEU A 4 -22.98 17.89 -17.36
C LEU A 4 -23.29 19.35 -16.97
N ALA A 5 -24.35 19.94 -17.52
CA ALA A 5 -24.77 21.29 -17.19
C ALA A 5 -25.21 21.48 -15.72
N THR A 6 -25.73 20.43 -15.09
CA THR A 6 -26.22 20.44 -13.70
C THR A 6 -25.36 19.60 -12.75
N LEU A 7 -24.24 19.07 -13.23
CA LEU A 7 -23.30 18.29 -12.42
C LEU A 7 -22.71 19.17 -11.30
N PHE A 8 -22.73 18.67 -10.07
CA PHE A 8 -21.99 19.30 -8.97
C PHE A 8 -20.48 19.12 -9.18
N GLY A 9 -19.86 20.11 -9.80
CA GLY A 9 -18.44 20.08 -10.17
C GLY A 9 -18.22 20.73 -11.54
N ARG A 10 -16.97 21.05 -11.85
CA ARG A 10 -16.58 21.57 -13.18
C ARG A 10 -15.19 21.12 -13.55
N THR A 11 -14.90 21.07 -14.83
CA THR A 11 -13.53 20.90 -15.30
C THR A 11 -12.71 22.17 -15.03
N LEU A 12 -11.40 22.00 -14.89
CA LEU A 12 -10.45 23.11 -14.73
C LEU A 12 -9.44 23.09 -15.87
N ARG A 13 -9.07 24.28 -16.36
CA ARG A 13 -8.00 24.43 -17.34
C ARG A 13 -6.65 23.99 -16.75
N GLN A 14 -6.38 24.41 -15.52
CA GLN A 14 -5.16 24.10 -14.77
C GLN A 14 -5.52 23.44 -13.45
N ALA A 15 -4.68 22.50 -13.01
CA ALA A 15 -4.76 21.94 -11.67
C ALA A 15 -4.24 22.96 -10.65
N PRO A 16 -4.63 22.87 -9.38
CA PRO A 16 -4.01 23.69 -8.34
C PRO A 16 -2.53 23.31 -8.15
N ALA A 17 -1.76 24.22 -7.55
CA ALA A 17 -0.33 24.02 -7.31
C ALA A 17 -0.03 22.85 -6.36
N GLU A 18 -1.00 22.41 -5.54
CA GLU A 18 -0.81 21.26 -4.65
C GLU A 18 -0.91 19.90 -5.37
N ALA A 19 -1.31 19.87 -6.64
CA ALA A 19 -1.38 18.64 -7.42
C ALA A 19 -0.02 18.32 -8.07
N ASP A 20 0.84 17.65 -7.31
CA ASP A 20 2.25 17.43 -7.68
C ASP A 20 2.46 16.31 -8.71
N THR A 21 1.46 15.45 -8.94
CA THR A 21 1.54 14.34 -9.90
C THR A 21 0.54 14.49 -11.04
N ARG A 22 0.85 13.91 -12.21
CA ARG A 22 -0.05 13.94 -13.37
C ARG A 22 -1.42 13.36 -13.06
N ALA A 23 -1.49 12.26 -12.31
CA ALA A 23 -2.75 11.64 -11.90
C ALA A 23 -3.58 12.56 -11.00
N ALA A 24 -2.96 13.20 -10.00
CA ALA A 24 -3.62 14.18 -9.15
C ALA A 24 -4.14 15.36 -10.00
N GLN A 25 -3.30 15.91 -10.87
CA GLN A 25 -3.67 17.02 -11.75
C GLN A 25 -4.88 16.68 -12.63
N LEU A 26 -4.93 15.47 -13.19
CA LEU A 26 -6.05 15.01 -14.00
C LEU A 26 -7.33 14.85 -13.17
N LEU A 27 -7.26 14.28 -11.97
CA LEU A 27 -8.43 14.15 -11.08
C LEU A 27 -9.00 15.52 -10.67
N TRP A 28 -8.14 16.49 -10.38
CA TRP A 28 -8.54 17.86 -10.13
C TRP A 28 -9.16 18.51 -11.37
N ARG A 29 -8.47 18.45 -12.50
CA ARG A 29 -8.91 19.07 -13.76
C ARG A 29 -10.20 18.46 -14.30
N ALA A 30 -10.40 17.15 -14.15
CA ALA A 30 -11.62 16.46 -14.56
C ALA A 30 -12.81 16.69 -13.60
N GLY A 31 -12.63 17.44 -12.51
CA GLY A 31 -13.69 17.69 -11.54
C GLY A 31 -14.07 16.44 -10.73
N MET A 32 -13.12 15.54 -10.50
CA MET A 32 -13.36 14.32 -9.71
C MET A 32 -13.04 14.50 -8.23
N ILE A 33 -12.10 15.39 -7.91
CA ILE A 33 -11.72 15.71 -6.52
C ILE A 33 -11.64 17.21 -6.28
N ARG A 34 -11.91 17.62 -5.03
CA ARG A 34 -11.67 18.96 -4.49
C ARG A 34 -11.19 18.87 -3.05
N ALA A 35 -10.44 19.84 -2.57
CA ALA A 35 -10.08 19.91 -1.16
C ALA A 35 -11.24 20.49 -0.33
N LEU A 36 -11.45 19.93 0.85
CA LEU A 36 -12.22 20.54 1.93
C LEU A 36 -11.39 21.61 2.65
N ASP A 37 -12.00 22.37 3.56
CA ASP A 37 -11.31 23.43 4.33
C ASP A 37 -10.12 22.91 5.15
N ASN A 38 -10.17 21.65 5.57
CA ASN A 38 -9.08 20.98 6.28
C ASN A 38 -7.99 20.40 5.34
N GLY A 39 -8.13 20.58 4.02
CA GLY A 39 -7.23 20.06 3.00
C GLY A 39 -7.50 18.63 2.55
N GLU A 40 -8.44 17.89 3.17
CA GLU A 40 -8.76 16.53 2.76
C GLU A 40 -9.46 16.53 1.40
N PRO A 41 -9.10 15.61 0.48
CA PRO A 41 -9.76 15.52 -0.81
C PRO A 41 -11.16 14.89 -0.67
N ALA A 42 -12.18 15.64 -1.06
CA ALA A 42 -13.53 15.17 -1.30
C ALA A 42 -13.67 14.63 -2.72
N LEU A 43 -14.24 13.43 -2.85
CA LEU A 43 -14.66 12.88 -4.15
C LEU A 43 -15.96 13.56 -4.59
N LEU A 44 -15.91 14.24 -5.73
CA LEU A 44 -17.07 14.78 -6.43
C LEU A 44 -17.86 13.66 -7.13
N PRO A 45 -19.06 13.91 -7.70
CA PRO A 45 -19.93 12.84 -8.19
C PRO A 45 -19.28 11.86 -9.17
N LEU A 46 -18.37 12.34 -10.04
CA LEU A 46 -17.64 11.48 -10.97
C LEU A 46 -16.62 10.59 -10.26
N GLY A 47 -15.80 11.15 -9.36
CA GLY A 47 -14.86 10.37 -8.56
C GLY A 47 -15.57 9.36 -7.66
N SER A 48 -16.69 9.77 -7.05
CA SER A 48 -17.54 8.89 -6.23
C SER A 48 -18.14 7.75 -7.06
N ALA A 49 -18.53 8.00 -8.31
CA ALA A 49 -19.03 6.95 -9.20
C ALA A 49 -17.94 5.91 -9.52
N VAL A 50 -16.70 6.34 -9.79
CA VAL A 50 -15.56 5.43 -9.99
C VAL A 50 -15.30 4.61 -8.72
N LEU A 51 -15.23 5.25 -7.55
CA LEU A 51 -14.98 4.56 -6.28
C LEU A 51 -16.04 3.49 -6.01
N ARG A 52 -17.33 3.79 -6.26
CA ARG A 52 -18.42 2.80 -6.10
C ARG A 52 -18.27 1.62 -7.05
N ARG A 53 -17.82 1.83 -8.28
CA ARG A 53 -17.60 0.73 -9.24
C ARG A 53 -16.40 -0.13 -8.83
N LEU A 54 -15.28 0.50 -8.45
CA LEU A 54 -14.12 -0.19 -7.88
C LEU A 54 -14.55 -1.06 -6.70
N SER A 55 -15.24 -0.45 -5.73
CA SER A 55 -15.80 -1.12 -4.56
C SER A 55 -16.65 -2.34 -4.96
N HIS A 56 -17.60 -2.15 -5.89
CA HIS A 56 -18.48 -3.21 -6.35
C HIS A 56 -17.72 -4.40 -6.95
N HIS A 57 -16.74 -4.16 -7.83
CA HIS A 57 -15.92 -5.22 -8.42
C HIS A 57 -15.18 -6.03 -7.37
N LEU A 58 -14.54 -5.36 -6.40
CA LEU A 58 -13.81 -6.06 -5.33
C LEU A 58 -14.76 -6.86 -4.43
N THR A 59 -15.91 -6.29 -4.05
CA THR A 59 -16.88 -6.98 -3.20
C THR A 59 -17.50 -8.18 -3.91
N THR A 60 -17.81 -8.07 -5.21
CA THR A 60 -18.32 -9.18 -6.00
C THR A 60 -17.28 -10.31 -6.10
N ALA A 61 -16.00 -9.97 -6.26
CA ALA A 61 -14.93 -10.96 -6.32
C ALA A 61 -14.77 -11.77 -5.02
N ILE A 62 -14.83 -11.12 -3.86
CA ILE A 62 -14.75 -11.83 -2.57
C ILE A 62 -16.03 -12.59 -2.24
N GLN A 63 -17.21 -12.07 -2.64
CA GLN A 63 -18.49 -12.78 -2.52
C GLN A 63 -18.52 -14.06 -3.37
N ALA A 64 -17.94 -14.03 -4.57
CA ALA A 64 -17.76 -15.22 -5.40
C ALA A 64 -16.89 -16.29 -4.71
N GLY A 65 -16.01 -15.89 -3.79
CA GLY A 65 -15.24 -16.78 -2.90
C GLY A 65 -16.02 -17.27 -1.66
N GLY A 66 -17.30 -16.95 -1.54
CA GLY A 66 -18.15 -17.36 -0.41
C GLY A 66 -18.10 -16.42 0.80
N ALA A 67 -17.46 -15.24 0.69
CA ALA A 67 -17.42 -14.28 1.77
C ALA A 67 -18.78 -13.60 1.99
N GLN A 68 -19.24 -13.55 3.23
CA GLN A 68 -20.53 -12.98 3.62
C GLN A 68 -20.37 -11.54 4.12
N GLU A 69 -21.27 -10.64 3.71
CA GLU A 69 -21.20 -9.23 4.10
C GLU A 69 -21.70 -9.02 5.53
N VAL A 70 -20.96 -8.24 6.31
CA VAL A 70 -21.38 -7.72 7.62
C VAL A 70 -21.29 -6.21 7.63
N TYR A 71 -22.30 -5.58 8.23
CA TYR A 71 -22.30 -4.13 8.45
C TYR A 71 -21.93 -3.83 9.90
N LEU A 72 -20.84 -3.07 10.09
CA LEU A 72 -20.35 -2.70 11.41
C LEU A 72 -20.59 -1.22 11.70
N PRO A 73 -20.84 -0.84 12.96
CA PRO A 73 -20.86 0.56 13.34
C PRO A 73 -19.46 1.17 13.23
N ASN A 74 -19.36 2.36 12.62
CA ASN A 74 -18.11 3.11 12.43
C ASN A 74 -17.51 3.70 13.73
N THR A 75 -18.00 3.31 14.91
CA THR A 75 -17.58 3.83 16.22
C THR A 75 -16.47 3.00 16.88
N SER A 76 -16.20 1.79 16.38
CA SER A 76 -15.19 0.90 16.97
C SER A 76 -13.78 1.32 16.57
N THR A 77 -12.90 1.47 17.57
CA THR A 77 -11.45 1.63 17.36
C THR A 77 -10.72 0.28 17.26
N ALA A 78 -11.43 -0.84 17.45
CA ALA A 78 -10.83 -2.16 17.41
C ALA A 78 -10.36 -2.52 16.00
N THR A 79 -9.27 -3.30 15.94
CA THR A 79 -8.79 -3.86 14.66
C THR A 79 -9.83 -4.80 14.07
N TRP A 80 -9.77 -4.98 12.74
CA TRP A 80 -10.69 -5.88 12.05
C TRP A 80 -10.64 -7.32 12.62
N PRO A 81 -9.46 -7.96 12.81
CA PRO A 81 -9.39 -9.29 13.43
C PRO A 81 -10.02 -9.33 14.84
N ALA A 82 -9.83 -8.30 15.66
CA ALA A 82 -10.41 -8.25 17.01
C ALA A 82 -11.94 -8.14 16.97
N THR A 83 -12.49 -7.33 16.06
CA THR A 83 -13.95 -7.19 15.91
C THR A 83 -14.59 -8.47 15.39
N VAL A 84 -13.97 -9.11 14.40
CA VAL A 84 -14.44 -10.40 13.86
C VAL A 84 -14.37 -11.49 14.94
N THR A 85 -13.29 -11.55 15.72
CA THR A 85 -13.16 -12.51 16.83
C THR A 85 -14.25 -12.30 17.89
N ALA A 86 -14.62 -11.05 18.17
CA ALA A 86 -15.70 -10.74 19.11
C ALA A 86 -17.09 -11.19 18.61
N LEU A 87 -17.34 -11.10 17.30
CA LEU A 87 -18.55 -11.62 16.67
C LEU A 87 -18.55 -13.15 16.67
N ALA A 88 -17.45 -13.77 16.24
CA ALA A 88 -17.28 -15.22 16.20
C ALA A 88 -17.54 -15.87 17.56
N ARG A 89 -17.19 -15.20 18.66
CA ARG A 89 -17.46 -15.70 20.03
C ARG A 89 -18.95 -15.97 20.31
N ARG A 90 -19.86 -15.26 19.63
CA ARG A 90 -21.31 -15.41 19.83
C ARG A 90 -21.94 -16.40 18.85
N GLU A 91 -21.32 -16.59 17.69
CA GLU A 91 -21.91 -17.30 16.56
C GLU A 91 -21.22 -18.64 16.25
N ILE A 92 -19.98 -18.85 16.73
CA ILE A 92 -19.17 -20.04 16.44
C ILE A 92 -18.88 -20.79 17.74
N ASP A 93 -19.47 -21.97 17.88
CA ASP A 93 -19.27 -22.88 19.00
C ASP A 93 -18.71 -24.26 18.58
N SER A 94 -18.72 -24.58 17.29
CA SER A 94 -18.29 -25.87 16.75
C SER A 94 -17.42 -25.76 15.50
N TYR A 95 -16.41 -26.63 15.36
CA TYR A 95 -15.60 -26.74 14.14
C TYR A 95 -16.43 -27.01 12.87
N ARG A 96 -17.65 -27.55 13.01
CA ARG A 96 -18.55 -27.84 11.88
C ARG A 96 -19.04 -26.59 11.16
N GLN A 97 -18.95 -25.43 11.82
CA GLN A 97 -19.29 -24.14 11.24
C GLN A 97 -18.12 -23.53 10.47
N LEU A 98 -16.93 -24.15 10.49
CA LEU A 98 -15.71 -23.66 9.85
C LEU A 98 -15.41 -24.44 8.56
N PRO A 99 -14.83 -23.79 7.53
CA PRO A 99 -14.38 -22.40 7.52
C PRO A 99 -15.52 -21.40 7.29
N GLN A 100 -15.33 -20.15 7.73
CA GLN A 100 -16.16 -19.02 7.32
C GLN A 100 -15.31 -17.88 6.78
N ALA A 101 -15.90 -17.08 5.90
CA ALA A 101 -15.31 -15.84 5.41
C ALA A 101 -16.35 -14.72 5.54
N ILE A 102 -15.95 -13.59 6.11
CA ILE A 102 -16.80 -12.41 6.24
C ILE A 102 -16.06 -11.16 5.80
N TRP A 103 -16.81 -10.15 5.35
CA TRP A 103 -16.25 -8.87 4.91
C TRP A 103 -17.15 -7.69 5.25
N GLY A 104 -16.57 -6.50 5.33
CA GLY A 104 -17.30 -5.25 5.50
C GLY A 104 -16.48 -4.05 5.04
N GLN A 105 -17.14 -2.91 4.86
CA GLN A 105 -16.49 -1.63 4.55
C GLN A 105 -16.54 -0.68 5.73
N ARG A 106 -15.41 -0.06 6.05
CA ARG A 106 -15.26 0.83 7.21
C ARG A 106 -14.40 2.03 6.88
N ARG A 107 -14.59 3.13 7.62
CA ARG A 107 -13.72 4.31 7.55
C ARG A 107 -12.62 4.16 8.61
N ARG A 108 -11.40 3.83 8.19
CA ARG A 108 -10.29 3.54 9.11
C ARG A 108 -9.44 4.79 9.32
N LYS A 109 -9.33 5.26 10.57
CA LYS A 109 -8.39 6.34 10.90
C LYS A 109 -6.95 5.80 10.88
N ARG A 110 -6.09 6.39 10.04
CA ARG A 110 -4.65 6.14 10.03
C ARG A 110 -3.96 7.08 11.02
N PRO A 111 -2.81 6.68 11.62
CA PRO A 111 -1.95 7.60 12.35
C PRO A 111 -1.62 8.80 11.45
N GLN A 112 -1.79 10.01 11.95
CA GLN A 112 -1.65 11.21 11.14
C GLN A 112 -0.19 11.39 10.71
N SER A 113 0.10 11.28 9.41
CA SER A 113 1.39 11.74 8.89
C SER A 113 1.41 13.27 8.87
N ARG A 114 2.56 13.89 9.09
CA ARG A 114 2.74 15.35 8.96
C ARG A 114 2.71 15.82 7.49
N GLN A 115 2.38 14.94 6.55
CA GLN A 115 2.40 15.24 5.12
C GLN A 115 1.09 15.84 4.62
N ARG A 116 1.14 16.46 3.44
CA ARG A 116 -0.04 16.96 2.72
C ARG A 116 -0.93 15.79 2.31
N PHE A 117 -2.24 15.95 2.41
CA PHE A 117 -3.19 14.90 2.05
C PHE A 117 -3.14 14.61 0.55
N SER A 118 -2.80 13.37 0.21
CA SER A 118 -2.98 12.80 -1.12
C SER A 118 -4.02 11.68 -1.04
N LEU A 119 -4.58 11.26 -2.18
CA LEU A 119 -5.45 10.08 -2.22
C LEU A 119 -4.73 8.79 -1.81
N LEU A 120 -3.39 8.75 -1.88
CA LEU A 120 -2.59 7.62 -1.40
C LEU A 120 -2.45 7.63 0.13
N GLU A 121 -2.39 8.80 0.74
CA GLU A 121 -2.18 9.02 2.17
C GLU A 121 -3.36 9.71 2.87
N LEU A 122 -4.58 9.19 2.63
CA LEU A 122 -5.75 9.70 3.35
C LEU A 122 -5.68 9.40 4.85
N PRO A 123 -6.07 10.35 5.71
CA PRO A 123 -6.13 10.10 7.15
C PRO A 123 -7.26 9.14 7.50
N THR A 124 -8.35 9.11 6.71
CA THR A 124 -9.49 8.23 6.94
C THR A 124 -10.05 7.65 5.64
N PRO A 125 -9.32 6.72 4.97
CA PRO A 125 -9.82 6.05 3.76
C PRO A 125 -11.02 5.16 4.04
N THR A 126 -11.74 4.82 2.98
CA THR A 126 -12.71 3.74 2.95
C THR A 126 -11.96 2.43 2.72
N THR A 127 -12.01 1.54 3.71
CA THR A 127 -11.27 0.28 3.73
C THR A 127 -12.24 -0.89 3.53
N LEU A 128 -12.01 -1.69 2.49
CA LEU A 128 -12.59 -3.03 2.37
C LEU A 128 -11.82 -3.97 3.30
N SER A 129 -12.51 -4.55 4.28
CA SER A 129 -11.93 -5.47 5.26
C SER A 129 -12.54 -6.86 5.09
N TRP A 130 -11.71 -7.89 5.02
CA TRP A 130 -12.09 -9.30 4.88
C TRP A 130 -11.39 -10.13 5.96
N ALA A 131 -12.07 -11.13 6.52
CA ALA A 131 -11.49 -12.11 7.44
C ALA A 131 -11.94 -13.52 7.10
N GLY A 132 -10.97 -14.45 7.16
CA GLY A 132 -11.20 -15.89 7.15
C GLY A 132 -11.08 -16.45 8.56
N LEU A 133 -12.06 -17.26 8.97
CA LEU A 133 -12.10 -17.99 10.23
C LEU A 133 -11.95 -19.48 9.92
N ALA A 134 -10.98 -20.12 10.55
CA ALA A 134 -10.59 -21.48 10.22
C ALA A 134 -10.21 -22.28 11.46
N ARG A 135 -10.29 -23.61 11.34
CA ARG A 135 -9.94 -24.53 12.44
C ARG A 135 -8.43 -24.73 12.61
N ASP A 136 -7.67 -24.45 11.56
CA ASP A 136 -6.21 -24.66 11.51
C ASP A 136 -5.56 -23.68 10.52
N ALA A 137 -4.24 -23.54 10.62
CA ALA A 137 -3.47 -22.59 9.80
C ALA A 137 -3.50 -22.93 8.30
N SER A 138 -3.59 -24.22 7.95
CA SER A 138 -3.65 -24.65 6.54
C SER A 138 -4.97 -24.23 5.89
N GLN A 139 -6.08 -24.39 6.60
CA GLN A 139 -7.40 -23.97 6.14
C GLN A 139 -7.49 -22.44 6.04
N ALA A 140 -6.95 -21.71 7.00
CA ALA A 140 -6.88 -20.24 6.93
C ALA A 140 -6.04 -19.77 5.74
N GLN A 141 -4.87 -20.38 5.52
CA GLN A 141 -4.01 -20.06 4.39
C GLN A 141 -4.72 -20.29 3.04
N ALA A 142 -5.43 -21.42 2.89
CA ALA A 142 -6.19 -21.71 1.67
C ALA A 142 -7.31 -20.69 1.38
N LEU A 143 -8.03 -20.23 2.43
CA LEU A 143 -9.03 -19.17 2.30
C LEU A 143 -8.41 -17.85 1.82
N LEU A 144 -7.27 -17.48 2.43
CA LEU A 144 -6.55 -16.26 2.09
C LEU A 144 -6.06 -16.28 0.64
N GLU A 145 -5.41 -17.38 0.22
CA GLU A 145 -4.89 -17.54 -1.14
C GLU A 145 -5.99 -17.48 -2.20
N THR A 146 -7.11 -18.17 -1.96
CA THR A 146 -8.28 -18.14 -2.87
C THR A 146 -8.84 -16.72 -2.99
N THR A 147 -8.99 -16.02 -1.86
CA THR A 147 -9.50 -14.64 -1.83
C THR A 147 -8.56 -13.67 -2.54
N LEU A 148 -7.25 -13.79 -2.32
CA LEU A 148 -6.23 -13.00 -3.02
C LEU A 148 -6.26 -13.24 -4.52
N GLN A 149 -6.48 -14.48 -4.97
CA GLN A 149 -6.63 -14.78 -6.40
C GLN A 149 -7.83 -14.06 -7.02
N HIS A 150 -8.99 -14.10 -6.37
CA HIS A 150 -10.18 -13.37 -6.85
C HIS A 150 -9.95 -11.86 -6.89
N LEU A 151 -9.32 -11.29 -5.86
CA LEU A 151 -9.02 -9.87 -5.81
C LEU A 151 -7.98 -9.44 -6.83
N ARG A 152 -6.94 -10.24 -7.08
CA ARG A 152 -5.97 -9.98 -8.16
C ARG A 152 -6.66 -9.92 -9.51
N HIS A 153 -7.59 -10.84 -9.77
CA HIS A 153 -8.37 -10.82 -11.01
C HIS A 153 -9.24 -9.56 -11.12
N ALA A 154 -10.01 -9.23 -10.08
CA ALA A 154 -10.87 -8.05 -10.07
C ALA A 154 -10.09 -6.73 -10.20
N LEU A 155 -8.93 -6.63 -9.54
CA LEU A 155 -8.05 -5.46 -9.66
C LEU A 155 -7.48 -5.35 -11.08
N HIS A 156 -7.09 -6.47 -11.70
CA HIS A 156 -6.67 -6.50 -13.09
C HIS A 156 -7.80 -6.06 -14.05
N GLU A 157 -9.05 -6.50 -13.84
CA GLU A 157 -10.21 -6.01 -14.61
C GLU A 157 -10.48 -4.51 -14.41
N CYS A 158 -10.18 -4.00 -13.21
CA CYS A 158 -10.17 -2.56 -12.92
C CYS A 158 -8.96 -1.82 -13.50
N GLY A 159 -8.07 -2.51 -14.23
CA GLY A 159 -6.87 -1.95 -14.86
C GLY A 159 -5.66 -1.81 -13.94
N LEU A 160 -5.67 -2.40 -12.74
CA LEU A 160 -4.55 -2.33 -11.81
C LEU A 160 -3.70 -3.60 -11.88
N THR A 161 -2.40 -3.43 -12.08
CA THR A 161 -1.44 -4.54 -11.96
C THR A 161 -0.95 -4.65 -10.52
N ILE A 162 -1.28 -5.76 -9.84
CA ILE A 162 -0.72 -6.06 -8.52
C ILE A 162 0.57 -6.85 -8.71
N VAL A 163 1.68 -6.36 -8.16
CA VAL A 163 2.94 -7.08 -8.10
C VAL A 163 3.25 -7.46 -6.66
N ALA A 164 3.23 -8.77 -6.45
CA ALA A 164 3.60 -9.56 -5.28
C ALA A 164 2.98 -9.22 -3.92
N ASP A 165 2.42 -10.26 -3.31
CA ASP A 165 2.21 -10.32 -1.88
C ASP A 165 3.49 -10.85 -1.22
N ALA A 166 3.94 -10.19 -0.16
CA ALA A 166 4.90 -10.77 0.77
C ALA A 166 4.21 -11.83 1.63
N LEU A 167 3.73 -12.92 1.02
CA LEU A 167 2.92 -14.00 1.65
C LEU A 167 3.60 -14.74 2.82
N GLN A 168 4.79 -14.33 3.26
CA GLN A 168 5.50 -14.94 4.39
C GLN A 168 5.88 -13.92 5.46
N ALA A 169 5.06 -12.88 5.66
CA ALA A 169 5.12 -12.17 6.92
C ALA A 169 4.60 -13.06 8.05
N THR A 170 5.26 -13.01 9.21
CA THR A 170 4.88 -13.77 10.42
C THR A 170 3.51 -13.35 10.95
N GLU A 171 3.15 -12.08 10.78
CA GLU A 171 1.89 -11.52 11.28
C GLU A 171 1.15 -10.70 10.22
N SER A 172 1.83 -9.76 9.56
CA SER A 172 1.20 -8.84 8.61
C SER A 172 2.10 -8.51 7.43
N ALA A 173 1.56 -8.54 6.22
CA ALA A 173 2.26 -8.22 4.98
C ALA A 173 1.63 -7.02 4.27
N PRO A 174 2.41 -6.05 3.77
CA PRO A 174 1.88 -4.94 2.99
C PRO A 174 1.35 -5.41 1.63
N LEU A 175 0.23 -4.83 1.19
CA LEU A 175 -0.27 -4.96 -0.18
C LEU A 175 0.23 -3.79 -1.02
N ILE A 176 0.92 -4.10 -2.12
CA ILE A 176 1.58 -3.11 -2.95
C ILE A 176 1.07 -3.21 -4.38
N VAL A 177 0.75 -2.06 -4.95
CA VAL A 177 0.46 -1.91 -6.38
C VAL A 177 1.59 -1.16 -7.05
N ASP A 178 1.93 -1.54 -8.27
CA ASP A 178 2.92 -0.82 -9.09
C ASP A 178 2.53 0.65 -9.25
N SER A 179 3.50 1.53 -9.07
CA SER A 179 3.29 2.95 -9.33
C SER A 179 4.62 3.63 -9.62
N ALA A 180 4.75 4.22 -10.81
CA ALA A 180 5.95 4.96 -11.19
C ALA A 180 6.09 6.25 -10.37
N SER A 181 4.95 6.87 -10.03
CA SER A 181 4.86 8.05 -9.17
C SER A 181 4.67 7.74 -7.68
N GLY A 182 4.53 6.47 -7.31
CA GLY A 182 4.26 6.04 -5.94
C GLY A 182 5.40 6.41 -4.97
N PRO A 183 5.08 6.79 -3.72
CA PRO A 183 6.08 7.24 -2.75
C PRO A 183 6.89 6.07 -2.17
N LEU A 184 6.41 4.83 -2.31
CA LEU A 184 7.01 3.67 -1.68
C LEU A 184 8.18 3.14 -2.53
N THR A 185 9.37 3.12 -1.93
CA THR A 185 10.52 2.38 -2.49
C THR A 185 10.40 0.92 -2.11
N THR A 186 10.53 0.03 -3.09
CA THR A 186 10.44 -1.43 -2.88
C THR A 186 11.73 -2.13 -3.27
N LEU A 187 11.92 -3.32 -2.72
CA LEU A 187 12.91 -4.27 -3.19
C LEU A 187 12.21 -5.47 -3.80
N ASP A 188 12.53 -5.72 -5.06
CA ASP A 188 11.85 -6.67 -5.92
C ASP A 188 12.83 -7.77 -6.34
N CYS A 189 12.41 -9.02 -6.23
CA CYS A 189 13.19 -10.14 -6.73
C CYS A 189 12.76 -10.49 -8.17
N PRO A 190 13.63 -10.37 -9.18
CA PRO A 190 13.26 -10.63 -10.58
C PRO A 190 12.98 -12.11 -10.87
N THR A 191 13.46 -13.03 -10.03
CA THR A 191 13.27 -14.48 -10.23
C THR A 191 12.02 -15.04 -9.56
N CYS A 192 11.81 -14.77 -8.27
CA CYS A 192 10.65 -15.30 -7.54
C CYS A 192 9.48 -14.30 -7.43
N ASN A 193 9.60 -13.13 -8.06
CA ASN A 193 8.62 -12.05 -8.09
C ASN A 193 8.20 -11.51 -6.71
N ARG A 194 8.90 -11.84 -5.61
CA ARG A 194 8.58 -11.29 -4.28
C ARG A 194 8.99 -9.82 -4.19
N ARG A 195 8.14 -9.03 -3.55
CA ARG A 195 8.31 -7.60 -3.32
C ARG A 195 8.06 -7.26 -1.86
N ALA A 196 8.81 -6.30 -1.33
CA ALA A 196 8.56 -5.71 -0.02
C ALA A 196 8.98 -4.24 -0.01
N PRO A 197 8.40 -3.39 0.87
CA PRO A 197 8.95 -2.07 1.15
C PRO A 197 10.40 -2.19 1.57
N ARG A 198 11.29 -1.31 1.09
CA ARG A 198 12.73 -1.39 1.41
C ARG A 198 13.00 -1.50 2.91
N GLU A 199 12.27 -0.72 3.71
CA GLU A 199 12.41 -0.70 5.17
C GLU A 199 11.96 -2.01 5.85
N LEU A 200 11.05 -2.77 5.24
CA LEU A 200 10.55 -4.05 5.77
C LEU A 200 11.16 -5.27 5.07
N ALA A 201 11.90 -5.07 3.99
CA ALA A 201 12.43 -6.15 3.16
C ALA A 201 13.46 -6.98 3.95
N PRO A 202 13.25 -8.31 4.10
CA PRO A 202 14.12 -9.13 4.93
C PRO A 202 15.53 -9.26 4.36
N MET A 203 16.53 -9.39 5.24
CA MET A 203 17.90 -9.74 4.85
C MET A 203 18.04 -11.24 4.62
N ALA A 204 18.91 -11.64 3.69
CA ALA A 204 19.35 -13.03 3.61
C ALA A 204 20.18 -13.40 4.84
N PRO A 205 20.05 -14.63 5.36
CA PRO A 205 20.90 -15.11 6.43
C PRO A 205 22.38 -14.94 6.07
N PRO A 206 23.19 -14.29 6.92
CA PRO A 206 24.61 -14.14 6.66
C PRO A 206 25.32 -15.50 6.79
N PRO A 207 26.38 -15.74 6.00
CA PRO A 207 27.18 -16.94 6.16
C PRO A 207 27.88 -16.94 7.53
N ALA A 208 28.07 -18.14 8.10
CA ALA A 208 28.85 -18.31 9.32
C ALA A 208 30.32 -17.94 9.06
N TYR A 209 30.95 -17.27 10.03
CA TYR A 209 32.37 -16.95 9.94
C TYR A 209 33.22 -18.17 10.33
N SER A 210 34.27 -18.44 9.56
CA SER A 210 35.17 -19.59 9.74
C SER A 210 36.65 -19.21 9.90
N GLY A 211 36.96 -17.91 9.94
CA GLY A 211 38.32 -17.43 10.09
C GLY A 211 38.82 -17.43 11.54
N PRO A 212 40.05 -16.95 11.78
CA PRO A 212 40.58 -16.82 13.13
C PRO A 212 39.78 -15.80 13.95
N THR A 213 39.67 -16.03 15.26
CA THR A 213 39.03 -15.13 16.23
C THR A 213 40.05 -14.72 17.30
N PRO A 214 40.91 -13.72 17.03
CA PRO A 214 41.89 -13.25 18.00
C PRO A 214 41.24 -12.78 19.31
N ALA A 215 42.04 -12.71 20.38
CA ALA A 215 41.57 -12.18 21.66
C ALA A 215 41.22 -10.69 21.53
N MET A 216 40.08 -10.30 22.11
CA MET A 216 39.63 -8.91 22.13
C MET A 216 40.71 -8.00 22.74
N SER A 217 41.00 -6.88 22.08
CA SER A 217 42.05 -5.94 22.51
C SER A 217 41.59 -4.48 22.41
N LEU A 218 42.16 -3.63 23.26
CA LEU A 218 41.88 -2.19 23.25
C LEU A 218 42.79 -1.48 22.24
N VAL A 219 42.23 -0.59 21.43
CA VAL A 219 42.96 0.20 20.42
C VAL A 219 42.64 1.67 20.58
N GLU A 220 43.67 2.51 20.53
CA GLU A 220 43.53 3.96 20.57
C GLU A 220 43.12 4.51 19.18
N THR A 221 42.05 5.28 19.16
CA THR A 221 41.37 5.79 17.97
C THR A 221 40.87 7.21 18.24
N PRO A 222 41.78 8.19 18.41
CA PRO A 222 41.40 9.54 18.77
C PRO A 222 40.62 10.18 17.61
N ASN A 223 39.52 10.87 17.94
CA ASN A 223 38.66 11.57 16.98
C ASN A 223 37.97 10.69 15.92
N ALA A 224 37.98 9.36 16.06
CA ALA A 224 37.30 8.43 15.16
C ALA A 224 35.89 8.10 15.65
N ASN A 225 34.98 9.07 15.61
CA ASN A 225 33.62 8.96 16.17
C ASN A 225 32.53 8.50 15.17
N THR A 226 32.91 8.19 13.93
CA THR A 226 32.02 7.63 12.91
C THR A 226 32.59 6.35 12.36
N ILE A 227 31.73 5.47 11.82
CA ILE A 227 32.18 4.22 11.17
C ILE A 227 33.18 4.50 10.04
N ALA A 228 32.93 5.52 9.22
CA ALA A 228 33.83 5.89 8.13
C ALA A 228 35.20 6.34 8.66
N ALA A 229 35.23 7.19 9.69
CA ALA A 229 36.48 7.66 10.29
C ALA A 229 37.25 6.50 10.96
N LEU A 230 36.56 5.61 11.67
CA LEU A 230 37.15 4.44 12.32
C LEU A 230 37.75 3.47 11.31
N ALA A 231 36.99 3.13 10.26
CA ALA A 231 37.42 2.23 9.20
C ALA A 231 38.67 2.77 8.48
N ALA A 232 38.66 4.07 8.14
CA ALA A 232 39.80 4.74 7.54
C ALA A 232 41.04 4.76 8.46
N TYR A 233 40.83 5.06 9.75
CA TYR A 233 41.92 5.12 10.73
C TYR A 233 42.61 3.76 10.94
N LEU A 234 41.82 2.67 10.97
CA LEU A 234 42.33 1.32 11.19
C LEU A 234 42.73 0.58 9.90
N GLY A 235 42.45 1.16 8.73
CA GLY A 235 42.71 0.52 7.44
C GLY A 235 41.89 -0.75 7.20
N ILE A 236 40.63 -0.77 7.67
CA ILE A 236 39.71 -1.91 7.56
C ILE A 236 38.45 -1.51 6.76
N PRO A 237 37.72 -2.47 6.16
CA PRO A 237 36.42 -2.17 5.57
C PRO A 237 35.39 -1.81 6.66
N THR A 238 34.41 -0.98 6.32
CA THR A 238 33.29 -0.64 7.23
C THR A 238 32.51 -1.89 7.67
N ALA A 239 32.44 -2.92 6.84
CA ALA A 239 31.86 -4.22 7.17
C ALA A 239 32.57 -4.97 8.31
N ALA A 240 33.82 -4.60 8.65
CA ALA A 240 34.55 -5.15 9.80
C ALA A 240 34.29 -4.38 11.11
N THR A 241 33.32 -3.47 11.12
CA THR A 241 32.93 -2.70 12.31
C THR A 241 31.50 -3.00 12.73
N ALA A 242 31.16 -2.75 13.99
CA ALA A 242 29.82 -2.83 14.53
C ALA A 242 29.33 -1.42 14.88
N LYS A 243 28.19 -1.03 14.30
CA LYS A 243 27.54 0.27 14.49
C LYS A 243 26.55 0.17 15.64
N ALA A 244 26.70 1.07 16.60
CA ALA A 244 25.87 1.20 17.78
C ALA A 244 24.84 2.32 17.61
N LEU A 245 23.58 2.03 17.90
CA LEU A 245 22.47 2.98 17.84
C LEU A 245 21.68 2.92 19.15
N PHE A 246 21.27 4.08 19.68
CA PHE A 246 20.45 4.16 20.90
C PHE A 246 19.10 4.78 20.60
N PHE A 247 18.05 4.15 21.12
CA PHE A 247 16.70 4.66 21.05
C PHE A 247 16.02 4.58 22.41
N ASP A 248 15.26 5.61 22.74
CA ASP A 248 14.23 5.55 23.76
C ASP A 248 12.94 5.06 23.10
N ALA A 249 12.57 3.82 23.42
CA ALA A 249 11.43 3.13 22.85
C ALA A 249 10.21 3.28 23.76
N ARG A 250 9.12 3.83 23.22
CA ARG A 250 7.82 3.86 23.89
C ARG A 250 7.07 2.58 23.57
N CYS A 251 6.83 1.75 24.59
CA CYS A 251 6.13 0.48 24.48
C CYS A 251 4.90 0.52 25.37
N ALA A 252 3.69 0.70 24.80
CA ALA A 252 2.46 0.81 25.59
C ALA A 252 2.59 1.80 26.77
N ASP A 253 2.67 1.30 28.00
CA ASP A 253 2.74 2.09 29.24
C ASP A 253 4.17 2.30 29.79
N ASP A 254 5.21 1.81 29.10
CA ASP A 254 6.60 1.88 29.57
C ASP A 254 7.55 2.51 28.52
N ARG A 255 8.68 3.05 29.00
CA ARG A 255 9.77 3.55 28.17
C ARG A 255 11.03 2.75 28.45
N ARG A 256 11.68 2.29 27.39
CA ARG A 256 12.84 1.39 27.51
C ARG A 256 13.98 1.91 26.66
N LEU A 257 15.17 1.99 27.23
CA LEU A 257 16.38 2.27 26.45
C LEU A 257 16.73 1.02 25.63
N VAL A 258 16.90 1.22 24.33
CA VAL A 258 17.25 0.19 23.35
C VAL A 258 18.62 0.51 22.78
N PHE A 259 19.52 -0.48 22.79
CA PHE A 259 20.80 -0.45 22.12
C PHE A 259 20.79 -1.42 20.95
N ALA A 260 20.71 -0.89 19.73
CA ALA A 260 20.69 -1.66 18.50
C ALA A 260 22.09 -1.76 17.90
N VAL A 261 22.48 -2.95 17.45
CA VAL A 261 23.78 -3.22 16.83
C VAL A 261 23.59 -3.78 15.43
N VAL A 262 24.09 -3.05 14.43
CA VAL A 262 24.13 -3.48 13.02
C VAL A 262 25.58 -3.47 12.52
N ARG A 263 25.86 -4.14 11.39
CA ARG A 263 27.19 -4.09 10.77
C ARG A 263 27.49 -2.68 10.25
N GLY A 264 28.74 -2.24 10.29
CA GLY A 264 29.08 -0.84 10.04
C GLY A 264 28.78 -0.31 8.64
N ASP A 265 28.77 -1.19 7.65
CA ASP A 265 28.36 -0.92 6.27
C ASP A 265 26.84 -0.96 6.05
N ARG A 266 26.04 -1.21 7.09
CA ARG A 266 24.58 -1.28 7.03
C ARG A 266 23.92 -0.16 7.82
N GLU A 267 22.73 0.21 7.40
CA GLU A 267 21.83 1.08 8.16
C GLU A 267 20.78 0.24 8.89
N ALA A 268 20.31 0.73 10.04
CA ALA A 268 19.21 0.07 10.75
C ALA A 268 17.86 0.46 10.15
N SER A 269 16.99 -0.52 10.00
CA SER A 269 15.58 -0.31 9.72
C SER A 269 14.83 -0.02 11.02
N LEU A 270 14.39 1.22 11.20
CA LEU A 270 13.59 1.61 12.36
C LEU A 270 12.25 0.86 12.44
N PRO A 271 11.51 0.64 11.33
CA PRO A 271 10.29 -0.17 11.37
C PRO A 271 10.53 -1.61 11.85
N LYS A 272 11.60 -2.27 11.38
CA LYS A 272 11.94 -3.62 11.86
C LYS A 272 12.32 -3.61 13.34
N LEU A 273 13.16 -2.66 13.76
CA LEU A 273 13.55 -2.51 15.16
C LEU A 273 12.33 -2.28 16.05
N ALA A 274 11.43 -1.36 15.66
CA ALA A 274 10.20 -1.05 16.40
C ALA A 274 9.31 -2.29 16.56
N ALA A 275 9.13 -3.08 15.49
CA ALA A 275 8.35 -4.32 15.52
C ALA A 275 8.95 -5.34 16.50
N VAL A 276 10.27 -5.55 16.44
CA VAL A 276 10.98 -6.51 17.31
C VAL A 276 10.90 -6.13 18.78
N VAL A 277 11.00 -4.85 19.11
CA VAL A 277 10.93 -4.38 20.49
C VAL A 277 9.49 -4.11 20.97
N GLY A 278 8.49 -4.20 20.08
CA GLY A 278 7.11 -3.83 20.39
C GLY A 278 6.95 -2.35 20.75
N ALA A 279 7.65 -1.46 20.04
CA ALA A 279 7.55 -0.02 20.25
C ALA A 279 6.51 0.62 19.33
N ASP A 280 5.68 1.49 19.90
CA ASP A 280 4.82 2.40 19.15
C ASP A 280 5.62 3.54 18.52
N GLU A 281 6.77 3.86 19.11
CA GLU A 281 7.62 4.98 18.72
C GLU A 281 9.06 4.75 19.17
N LEU A 282 10.02 5.06 18.29
CA LEU A 282 11.45 5.08 18.59
C LEU A 282 11.97 6.51 18.45
N VAL A 283 12.49 7.06 19.54
CA VAL A 283 13.13 8.38 19.56
C VAL A 283 14.63 8.18 19.78
N PRO A 284 15.54 8.86 19.07
CA PRO A 284 16.96 8.80 19.39
C PRO A 284 17.22 9.15 20.86
N ALA A 285 18.01 8.33 21.55
CA ALA A 285 18.31 8.58 22.96
C ALA A 285 19.21 9.80 23.14
N ASP A 286 19.00 10.54 24.23
CA ASP A 286 19.87 11.65 24.60
C ASP A 286 21.18 11.19 25.27
N GLU A 287 22.14 12.10 25.42
CA GLU A 287 23.43 11.76 26.04
C GLU A 287 23.31 11.28 27.50
N ALA A 288 22.34 11.78 28.26
CA ALA A 288 22.17 11.40 29.66
C ALA A 288 21.70 9.94 29.76
N GLN A 289 20.74 9.55 28.92
CA GLN A 289 20.26 8.18 28.77
C GLN A 289 21.40 7.24 28.34
N ILE A 290 22.20 7.63 27.35
CA ILE A 290 23.34 6.84 26.87
C ILE A 290 24.38 6.64 27.99
N ARG A 291 24.71 7.69 28.74
CA ARG A 291 25.69 7.59 29.84
C ARG A 291 25.16 6.77 31.00
N ALA A 292 23.85 6.79 31.26
CA ALA A 292 23.24 6.02 32.35
C ALA A 292 23.44 4.50 32.19
N CYS A 293 23.48 3.98 30.95
CA CYS A 293 23.75 2.56 30.69
C CYS A 293 25.24 2.19 30.64
N GLY A 294 26.14 3.16 30.91
CA GLY A 294 27.60 2.97 30.88
C GLY A 294 28.25 3.18 29.51
N ALA A 295 27.50 3.66 28.51
CA ALA A 295 28.04 3.94 27.20
C ALA A 295 28.64 5.35 27.08
N VAL A 296 29.52 5.53 26.08
CA VAL A 296 30.08 6.84 25.71
C VAL A 296 29.66 7.18 24.29
N PRO A 297 28.92 8.29 24.05
CA PRO A 297 28.55 8.72 22.70
C PRO A 297 29.76 8.77 21.76
N GLY A 298 29.61 8.22 20.55
CA GLY A 298 30.70 8.10 19.56
C GLY A 298 31.72 6.99 19.82
N TYR A 299 31.69 6.34 20.99
CA TYR A 299 32.59 5.23 21.37
C TYR A 299 31.81 4.09 22.06
N ALA A 300 30.52 3.96 21.75
CA ALA A 300 29.65 3.02 22.42
C ALA A 300 29.92 1.57 21.99
N SER A 301 29.81 0.66 22.96
CA SER A 301 30.05 -0.77 22.81
C SER A 301 28.90 -1.58 23.38
N PRO A 302 28.54 -2.73 22.80
CA PRO A 302 27.72 -3.72 23.49
C PRO A 302 28.40 -4.29 24.75
N VAL A 303 29.73 -4.22 24.84
CA VAL A 303 30.49 -4.81 25.95
C VAL A 303 30.34 -3.95 27.21
N GLY A 304 29.78 -4.54 28.27
CA GLY A 304 29.73 -3.92 29.60
C GLY A 304 28.57 -2.94 29.83
N LEU A 305 27.57 -2.90 28.96
CA LEU A 305 26.35 -2.11 29.18
C LEU A 305 25.48 -2.69 30.30
N ARG A 306 24.66 -1.84 30.91
CA ARG A 306 23.72 -2.18 31.99
C ARG A 306 22.36 -1.54 31.74
N ASP A 307 21.29 -2.16 32.23
CA ASP A 307 19.93 -1.60 32.23
C ASP A 307 19.44 -1.10 30.85
N VAL A 308 19.78 -1.84 29.80
CA VAL A 308 19.45 -1.52 28.41
C VAL A 308 19.04 -2.79 27.65
N LEU A 309 18.04 -2.68 26.78
CA LEU A 309 17.65 -3.77 25.88
C LEU A 309 18.61 -3.82 24.69
N VAL A 310 19.48 -4.84 24.64
CA VAL A 310 20.43 -5.01 23.53
C VAL A 310 19.79 -5.83 22.42
N VAL A 311 19.69 -5.24 21.23
CA VAL A 311 19.16 -5.89 20.02
C VAL A 311 20.29 -5.99 18.98
N ALA A 312 20.63 -7.21 18.56
CA ALA A 312 21.67 -7.44 17.56
C ALA A 312 21.08 -7.94 16.24
N ASP A 313 21.58 -7.39 15.14
CA ASP A 313 21.33 -7.92 13.81
C ASP A 313 22.08 -9.23 13.56
N PRO A 314 21.49 -10.24 12.87
CA PRO A 314 22.18 -11.49 12.53
C PRO A 314 23.54 -11.30 11.86
N MET A 315 23.76 -10.22 11.10
CA MET A 315 25.05 -9.94 10.45
C MET A 315 26.20 -9.70 11.43
N VAL A 316 25.90 -9.26 12.66
CA VAL A 316 26.92 -9.07 13.71
C VAL A 316 27.04 -10.27 14.66
N THR A 317 26.21 -11.29 14.49
CA THR A 317 26.22 -12.51 15.33
C THR A 317 26.84 -13.73 14.63
N THR A 318 27.52 -13.54 13.50
CA THR A 318 28.10 -14.62 12.67
C THR A 318 29.33 -15.30 13.28
N GLY A 319 29.86 -14.77 14.38
CA GLY A 319 31.15 -15.17 14.97
C GLY A 319 32.36 -14.42 14.41
N ALA A 320 32.16 -13.50 13.46
CA ALA A 320 33.24 -12.67 12.93
C ALA A 320 33.81 -11.71 14.00
N PRO A 321 35.14 -11.53 14.09
CA PRO A 321 35.75 -10.51 14.91
C PRO A 321 35.47 -9.13 14.30
N LEU A 322 34.78 -8.26 15.04
CA LEU A 322 34.44 -6.90 14.62
C LEU A 322 35.16 -5.86 15.48
N VAL A 323 35.23 -4.63 14.97
CA VAL A 323 35.63 -3.46 15.77
C VAL A 323 34.38 -2.74 16.27
N ALA A 324 34.28 -2.54 17.58
CA ALA A 324 33.20 -1.78 18.22
C ALA A 324 33.80 -0.69 19.12
N GLY A 325 32.98 0.24 19.62
CA GLY A 325 33.43 1.20 20.63
C GLY A 325 33.94 0.49 21.89
N ALA A 326 34.65 1.22 22.76
CA ALA A 326 35.16 0.68 24.03
C ALA A 326 34.41 1.18 25.27
N ASN A 327 33.30 1.91 25.10
CA ASN A 327 32.66 2.69 26.16
C ASN A 327 33.66 3.64 26.86
N ARG A 328 34.66 4.10 26.11
CA ARG A 328 35.73 5.00 26.56
C ARG A 328 36.10 5.95 25.44
N ALA A 329 36.06 7.25 25.71
CA ALA A 329 36.37 8.27 24.72
C ALA A 329 37.79 8.08 24.16
N GLY A 330 37.91 8.08 22.83
CA GLY A 330 39.18 7.91 22.11
C GLY A 330 39.64 6.47 21.94
N TYR A 331 38.84 5.47 22.34
CA TYR A 331 39.23 4.06 22.25
C TYR A 331 38.12 3.20 21.64
N HIS A 332 38.54 2.18 20.90
CA HIS A 332 37.70 1.10 20.38
C HIS A 332 38.23 -0.26 20.85
N LEU A 333 37.37 -1.26 20.80
CA LEU A 333 37.72 -2.66 21.00
C LEU A 333 37.85 -3.33 19.63
N ARG A 334 38.98 -4.00 19.40
CA ARG A 334 39.22 -4.82 18.22
C ARG A 334 38.96 -6.29 18.56
N ASP A 335 38.57 -7.03 17.52
CA ASP A 335 38.31 -8.47 17.60
C ASP A 335 37.20 -8.83 18.58
N VAL A 336 36.16 -7.99 18.67
CA VAL A 336 34.95 -8.22 19.46
C VAL A 336 34.10 -9.28 18.78
N VAL A 337 33.77 -10.35 19.50
CA VAL A 337 33.06 -11.52 18.99
C VAL A 337 31.78 -11.75 19.79
N TYR A 338 30.65 -11.81 19.09
CA TYR A 338 29.34 -12.17 19.66
C TYR A 338 29.38 -13.58 20.29
N GLY A 339 28.76 -13.76 21.45
CA GLY A 339 28.76 -15.01 22.21
C GLY A 339 29.98 -15.19 23.10
N ARG A 340 31.14 -14.64 22.72
CA ARG A 340 32.37 -14.65 23.53
C ARG A 340 32.49 -13.42 24.44
N ASP A 341 32.41 -12.22 23.85
CA ASP A 341 32.69 -10.97 24.57
C ASP A 341 31.42 -10.21 24.97
N TRP A 342 30.31 -10.47 24.27
CA TRP A 342 29.01 -9.86 24.53
C TRP A 342 27.88 -10.75 24.01
N GLN A 343 26.67 -10.55 24.53
CA GLN A 343 25.47 -11.23 24.07
C GLN A 343 24.34 -10.21 24.00
N ALA A 344 23.44 -10.37 23.04
CA ALA A 344 22.26 -9.54 22.92
C ALA A 344 21.11 -10.13 23.73
N THR A 345 20.20 -9.27 24.17
CA THR A 345 18.92 -9.71 24.74
C THR A 345 18.03 -10.31 23.65
N LEU A 346 18.06 -9.71 22.45
CA LEU A 346 17.30 -10.17 21.28
C LEU A 346 18.21 -10.18 20.05
N VAL A 347 18.08 -11.20 19.22
CA VAL A 347 18.69 -11.26 17.88
C VAL A 347 17.58 -11.26 16.85
N ALA A 348 17.57 -10.26 15.96
CA ALA A 348 16.53 -10.11 14.95
C ALA A 348 17.03 -9.30 13.76
N ASP A 349 16.49 -9.55 12.56
CA ASP A 349 16.76 -8.75 11.37
C ASP A 349 16.30 -7.30 11.61
N ILE A 350 17.26 -6.41 11.81
CA ILE A 350 17.04 -4.98 12.05
C ILE A 350 17.82 -4.12 11.06
N SER A 351 18.49 -4.72 10.09
CA SER A 351 19.19 -4.01 9.01
C SER A 351 18.22 -3.64 7.89
N GLN A 352 18.44 -2.47 7.29
CA GLN A 352 17.78 -2.08 6.06
C GLN A 352 18.44 -2.80 4.87
N ALA A 353 17.60 -3.47 4.07
CA ALA A 353 18.04 -4.08 2.84
C ALA A 353 18.23 -3.03 1.73
N GLU A 354 19.11 -3.33 0.78
CA GLU A 354 19.39 -2.48 -0.38
C GLU A 354 19.27 -3.27 -1.70
N ALA A 355 19.19 -2.53 -2.81
CA ALA A 355 19.30 -3.13 -4.13
C ALA A 355 20.66 -3.81 -4.29
N GLY A 356 20.68 -4.98 -4.90
CA GLY A 356 21.84 -5.86 -4.97
C GLY A 356 21.91 -6.90 -3.84
N ASP A 357 21.24 -6.69 -2.70
CA ASP A 357 21.20 -7.70 -1.65
C ASP A 357 20.47 -8.97 -2.13
N PRO A 358 20.98 -10.16 -1.77
CA PRO A 358 20.38 -11.42 -2.18
C PRO A 358 18.99 -11.58 -1.58
N CYS A 359 18.08 -12.10 -2.41
CA CYS A 359 16.75 -12.53 -2.00
C CYS A 359 16.86 -13.66 -0.97
N PRO A 360 16.24 -13.56 0.23
CA PRO A 360 16.37 -14.59 1.27
C PRO A 360 15.78 -15.95 0.88
N TRP A 361 14.97 -15.99 -0.18
CA TRP A 361 14.30 -17.20 -0.63
C TRP A 361 14.99 -17.92 -1.79
N CYS A 362 15.60 -17.19 -2.72
CA CYS A 362 16.20 -17.78 -3.93
C CYS A 362 17.63 -17.31 -4.22
N GLY A 363 18.20 -16.44 -3.38
CA GLY A 363 19.57 -15.93 -3.52
C GLY A 363 19.78 -14.90 -4.64
N THR A 364 18.80 -14.67 -5.52
CA THR A 364 18.92 -13.70 -6.62
C THR A 364 19.03 -12.27 -6.08
N ALA A 365 19.94 -11.46 -6.64
CA ALA A 365 20.07 -10.05 -6.29
C ALA A 365 18.74 -9.29 -6.55
N ARG A 366 18.27 -8.56 -5.55
CA ARG A 366 17.04 -7.76 -5.66
C ARG A 366 17.30 -6.44 -6.37
N ILE A 367 16.30 -5.93 -7.06
CA ILE A 367 16.33 -4.62 -7.73
C ILE A 367 15.44 -3.63 -6.98
N GLU A 368 15.73 -2.33 -7.13
CA GLU A 368 14.87 -1.28 -6.60
C GLU A 368 13.64 -1.11 -7.51
N GLY A 369 12.47 -1.02 -6.90
CA GLY A 369 11.20 -0.74 -7.55
C GLY A 369 10.46 0.42 -6.87
N ARG A 370 9.30 0.79 -7.45
CA ARG A 370 8.39 1.80 -6.89
C ARG A 370 6.97 1.29 -6.88
N GLY A 371 6.24 1.65 -5.82
CA GLY A 371 4.85 1.26 -5.66
C GLY A 371 4.06 2.18 -4.75
N ALA A 372 2.82 1.78 -4.48
CA ALA A 372 1.96 2.38 -3.48
C ALA A 372 1.42 1.31 -2.55
N LEU A 373 1.45 1.61 -1.25
CA LEU A 373 0.81 0.77 -0.24
C LEU A 373 -0.70 1.00 -0.30
N ILE A 374 -1.44 -0.05 -0.62
CA ILE A 374 -2.91 0.00 -0.71
C ILE A 374 -3.60 -0.68 0.47
N GLY A 375 -2.85 -1.36 1.33
CA GLY A 375 -3.45 -2.18 2.37
C GLY A 375 -2.48 -3.16 3.02
N ALA A 376 -3.03 -4.14 3.73
CA ALA A 376 -2.27 -5.19 4.39
C ALA A 376 -3.02 -6.51 4.44
N ILE A 377 -2.26 -7.60 4.47
CA ILE A 377 -2.68 -8.97 4.74
C ILE A 377 -2.35 -9.27 6.20
N THR A 378 -3.24 -9.97 6.90
CA THR A 378 -2.96 -10.61 8.19
C THR A 378 -2.76 -12.10 7.97
N ALA A 379 -1.57 -12.60 8.28
CA ALA A 379 -1.24 -14.02 8.17
C ALA A 379 -2.11 -14.86 9.12
N PRO A 380 -2.30 -16.17 8.85
CA PRO A 380 -3.00 -17.07 9.76
C PRO A 380 -2.41 -17.03 11.18
N GLN A 381 -3.23 -16.66 12.16
CA GLN A 381 -2.82 -16.56 13.56
C GLN A 381 -3.88 -17.12 14.51
N PRO A 382 -3.48 -17.72 15.64
CA PRO A 382 -4.41 -18.20 16.64
C PRO A 382 -5.06 -17.03 17.38
N THR A 383 -6.35 -17.14 17.67
CA THR A 383 -7.09 -16.19 18.51
C THR A 383 -7.24 -16.71 19.94
N ALA A 384 -7.67 -15.84 20.85
CA ALA A 384 -8.05 -16.25 22.20
C ALA A 384 -9.39 -17.02 22.27
N LEU A 385 -10.13 -17.12 21.17
CA LEU A 385 -11.39 -17.85 21.12
C LEU A 385 -11.10 -19.34 20.90
N LEU A 386 -11.60 -20.19 21.79
CA LEU A 386 -11.48 -21.64 21.68
C LEU A 386 -12.74 -22.23 21.07
N VAL A 387 -12.57 -23.18 20.15
CA VAL A 387 -13.64 -23.93 19.48
C VAL A 387 -13.35 -25.43 19.63
N GLN A 388 -14.39 -26.22 19.88
CA GLN A 388 -14.24 -27.68 19.97
C GLN A 388 -13.91 -28.27 18.59
N ASP A 389 -12.87 -29.11 18.54
CA ASP A 389 -12.50 -29.90 17.36
C ASP A 389 -13.33 -31.20 17.23
N ALA A 390 -12.99 -32.03 16.24
CA ALA A 390 -13.69 -33.30 15.99
C ALA A 390 -13.50 -34.33 17.11
N GLU A 391 -12.41 -34.21 17.86
CA GLU A 391 -12.05 -35.03 19.01
C GLU A 391 -12.60 -34.48 20.33
N GLY A 392 -13.32 -33.35 20.31
CA GLY A 392 -13.90 -32.68 21.48
C GLY A 392 -12.90 -31.83 22.27
N GLN A 393 -11.70 -31.57 21.74
CA GLN A 393 -10.69 -30.72 22.36
C GLN A 393 -10.89 -29.26 21.98
N ASN A 394 -10.68 -28.36 22.94
CA ASN A 394 -10.77 -26.93 22.72
C ASN A 394 -9.48 -26.42 22.05
N ARG A 395 -9.56 -26.04 20.79
CA ARG A 395 -8.44 -25.46 20.03
C ARG A 395 -8.68 -23.98 19.73
N PRO A 396 -7.62 -23.15 19.67
CA PRO A 396 -7.74 -21.78 19.21
C PRO A 396 -8.32 -21.71 17.80
N LEU A 397 -9.35 -20.89 17.60
CA LEU A 397 -9.80 -20.49 16.28
C LEU A 397 -8.67 -19.74 15.59
N ILE A 398 -8.38 -20.10 14.34
CA ILE A 398 -7.41 -19.39 13.50
C ILE A 398 -8.12 -18.30 12.71
N ILE A 399 -7.54 -17.10 12.71
CA ILE A 399 -8.00 -15.98 11.89
C ILE A 399 -6.92 -15.57 10.90
N THR A 400 -7.35 -15.19 9.71
CA THR A 400 -6.55 -14.49 8.70
C THR A 400 -7.37 -13.34 8.16
N GLY A 401 -6.75 -12.35 7.52
CA GLY A 401 -7.47 -11.18 7.06
C GLY A 401 -6.77 -10.40 5.98
N LEU A 402 -7.51 -9.44 5.45
CA LEU A 402 -7.08 -8.53 4.40
C LEU A 402 -7.79 -7.19 4.58
N GLU A 403 -7.06 -6.10 4.42
CA GLU A 403 -7.60 -4.75 4.39
C GLU A 403 -7.06 -4.01 3.17
N ILE A 404 -7.95 -3.46 2.34
CA ILE A 404 -7.62 -2.69 1.13
C ILE A 404 -8.31 -1.33 1.19
N ASP A 405 -7.54 -0.25 1.05
CA ASP A 405 -8.04 1.11 0.98
C ASP A 405 -8.42 1.48 -0.46
N LEU A 406 -9.65 1.96 -0.65
CA LEU A 406 -10.26 2.08 -1.98
C LEU A 406 -9.86 3.36 -2.74
N GLU A 407 -9.72 4.49 -2.04
CA GLU A 407 -9.36 5.75 -2.68
C GLU A 407 -7.95 5.76 -3.30
N PRO A 408 -6.92 5.12 -2.71
CA PRO A 408 -5.64 4.92 -3.38
C PRO A 408 -5.76 4.19 -4.72
N LEU A 409 -6.66 3.20 -4.83
CA LEU A 409 -6.88 2.46 -6.09
C LEU A 409 -7.37 3.38 -7.20
N LEU A 410 -8.29 4.30 -6.89
CA LEU A 410 -8.79 5.29 -7.86
C LEU A 410 -7.65 6.15 -8.41
N TYR A 411 -6.75 6.61 -7.53
CA TYR A 411 -5.56 7.36 -7.95
C TYR A 411 -4.66 6.53 -8.86
N LEU A 412 -4.38 5.28 -8.48
CA LEU A 412 -3.48 4.39 -9.20
C LEU A 412 -4.01 4.02 -10.59
N VAL A 413 -5.33 3.88 -10.74
CA VAL A 413 -5.93 3.67 -12.07
C VAL A 413 -5.64 4.86 -12.97
N VAL A 414 -5.82 6.10 -12.48
CA VAL A 414 -5.55 7.28 -13.30
C VAL A 414 -4.08 7.42 -13.61
N GLU A 415 -3.20 7.05 -12.68
CA GLU A 415 -1.77 7.05 -12.92
C GLU A 415 -1.37 6.08 -14.02
N GLN A 416 -1.90 4.86 -14.01
CA GLN A 416 -1.58 3.85 -15.00
C GLN A 416 -2.32 4.06 -16.35
N HIS A 417 -3.46 4.76 -16.34
CA HIS A 417 -4.32 4.92 -17.51
C HIS A 417 -4.68 6.37 -17.81
N HIS A 418 -3.73 7.10 -18.41
CA HIS A 418 -3.96 8.43 -18.93
C HIS A 418 -3.13 8.71 -20.20
N ASP A 419 -3.49 9.78 -20.91
CA ASP A 419 -2.70 10.33 -22.01
C ASP A 419 -2.52 11.86 -21.86
N GLU A 420 -1.97 12.50 -22.88
CA GLU A 420 -1.78 13.95 -22.91
C GLU A 420 -3.09 14.75 -22.78
N ARG A 421 -4.21 14.15 -23.22
CA ARG A 421 -5.52 14.80 -23.28
C ARG A 421 -6.31 14.60 -21.99
N GLY A 422 -6.13 13.49 -21.29
CA GLY A 422 -6.93 13.20 -20.10
C GLY A 422 -6.83 11.79 -19.57
N ILE A 423 -7.83 11.43 -18.75
CA ILE A 423 -7.97 10.10 -18.18
C ILE A 423 -8.46 9.12 -19.26
N VAL A 424 -8.01 7.86 -19.19
CA VAL A 424 -8.45 6.77 -20.06
C VAL A 424 -8.97 5.64 -19.16
N TRP A 425 -10.26 5.62 -18.86
CA TRP A 425 -10.76 4.62 -17.90
C TRP A 425 -10.80 3.20 -18.47
N PRO A 426 -10.38 2.19 -17.70
CA PRO A 426 -10.83 0.82 -17.92
C PRO A 426 -12.36 0.78 -17.89
N ALA A 427 -12.97 0.11 -18.87
CA ALA A 427 -14.43 0.14 -19.06
C ALA A 427 -15.21 -0.32 -17.82
N ALA A 428 -14.65 -1.26 -17.05
CA ALA A 428 -15.22 -1.80 -15.83
C ALA A 428 -15.54 -0.74 -14.76
N ILE A 429 -14.75 0.33 -14.69
CA ILE A 429 -14.79 1.33 -13.62
C ILE A 429 -15.01 2.77 -14.10
N ALA A 430 -15.13 2.98 -15.42
CA ALA A 430 -15.43 4.29 -15.97
C ALA A 430 -16.68 4.89 -15.30
N PRO A 431 -16.67 6.18 -14.89
CA PRO A 431 -17.81 6.78 -14.17
C PRO A 431 -19.11 6.67 -15.00
N PHE A 432 -18.95 6.75 -16.31
CA PHE A 432 -19.96 6.52 -17.33
C PHE A 432 -19.29 5.91 -18.56
N ALA A 433 -20.03 5.10 -19.30
CA ALA A 433 -19.54 4.41 -20.49
C ALA A 433 -19.57 5.33 -21.72
N ILE A 434 -20.54 6.25 -21.76
CA ILE A 434 -20.83 7.09 -22.92
C ILE A 434 -20.89 8.57 -22.50
N HIS A 435 -20.10 9.40 -23.18
CA HIS A 435 -20.21 10.85 -23.15
C HIS A 435 -20.94 11.32 -24.42
N LEU A 436 -22.22 11.68 -24.27
CA LEU A 436 -23.06 12.17 -25.36
C LEU A 436 -22.95 13.69 -25.47
N VAL A 437 -22.42 14.19 -26.58
CA VAL A 437 -22.19 15.62 -26.84
C VAL A 437 -23.22 16.12 -27.84
N THR A 438 -24.00 17.15 -27.46
CA THR A 438 -24.89 17.84 -28.39
C THR A 438 -24.19 19.05 -28.99
N LEU A 439 -24.25 19.20 -30.32
CA LEU A 439 -23.68 20.33 -31.06
C LEU A 439 -24.77 21.08 -31.82
N GLY A 440 -25.01 22.32 -31.43
CA GLY A 440 -26.07 23.15 -31.98
C GLY A 440 -26.95 23.72 -30.86
N ARG A 441 -27.70 24.77 -31.20
CA ARG A 441 -28.60 25.47 -30.25
C ARG A 441 -30.08 25.19 -30.54
N GLY A 442 -30.38 24.44 -31.59
CA GLY A 442 -31.74 24.06 -31.91
C GLY A 442 -32.35 23.15 -30.85
N GLU A 443 -33.58 23.46 -30.44
CA GLU A 443 -34.39 22.66 -29.50
C GLU A 443 -34.50 21.20 -29.97
N ALA A 444 -34.52 20.97 -31.29
CA ALA A 444 -34.55 19.64 -31.89
C ALA A 444 -33.32 18.78 -31.54
N VAL A 445 -32.10 19.34 -31.55
CA VAL A 445 -30.88 18.57 -31.24
C VAL A 445 -30.78 18.27 -29.75
N VAL A 446 -31.15 19.23 -28.91
CA VAL A 446 -31.19 19.02 -27.45
C VAL A 446 -32.20 17.92 -27.13
N THR A 447 -33.42 18.02 -27.67
CA THR A 447 -34.48 17.02 -27.48
C THR A 447 -34.04 15.63 -27.96
N ALA A 448 -33.44 15.55 -29.15
CA ALA A 448 -32.93 14.29 -29.69
C ALA A 448 -31.78 13.70 -28.84
N GLY A 449 -30.90 14.55 -28.32
CA GLY A 449 -29.82 14.14 -27.41
C GLY A 449 -30.37 13.55 -26.11
N HIS A 450 -31.34 14.21 -25.47
CA HIS A 450 -32.00 13.70 -24.26
C HIS A 450 -32.76 12.39 -24.52
N ALA A 451 -33.46 12.28 -25.65
CA ALA A 451 -34.15 11.05 -26.05
C ALA A 451 -33.15 9.89 -26.28
N LEU A 452 -32.03 10.16 -26.95
CA LEU A 452 -30.97 9.16 -27.18
C LEU A 452 -30.32 8.71 -25.85
N ALA A 453 -30.03 9.66 -24.95
CA ALA A 453 -29.50 9.35 -23.63
C ALA A 453 -30.47 8.50 -22.80
N ALA A 454 -31.78 8.78 -22.88
CA ALA A 454 -32.80 7.99 -22.21
C ALA A 454 -32.88 6.56 -22.77
N MET A 455 -32.85 6.40 -24.10
CA MET A 455 -32.81 5.10 -24.77
C MET A 455 -31.59 4.27 -24.34
N LEU A 456 -30.40 4.88 -24.34
CA LEU A 456 -29.17 4.23 -23.88
C LEU A 456 -29.25 3.83 -22.40
N GLN A 457 -29.84 4.67 -21.55
CA GLN A 457 -30.06 4.35 -20.14
C GLN A 457 -31.02 3.17 -19.97
N THR A 458 -32.12 3.12 -20.73
CA THR A 458 -33.04 1.97 -20.73
C THR A 458 -32.34 0.69 -21.18
N ALA A 459 -31.38 0.78 -22.10
CA ALA A 459 -30.51 -0.31 -22.49
C ALA A 459 -29.40 -0.65 -21.45
N GLY A 460 -29.39 0.01 -20.29
CA GLY A 460 -28.47 -0.27 -19.17
C GLY A 460 -27.14 0.50 -19.21
N TRP A 461 -26.97 1.44 -20.14
CA TRP A 461 -25.76 2.25 -20.24
C TRP A 461 -25.77 3.44 -19.28
N HIS A 462 -24.60 3.73 -18.72
CA HIS A 462 -24.39 4.96 -17.96
C HIS A 462 -23.93 6.07 -18.92
N VAL A 463 -24.76 7.09 -19.07
CA VAL A 463 -24.55 8.21 -20.00
C VAL A 463 -24.36 9.52 -19.24
N LEU A 464 -23.30 10.25 -19.59
CA LEU A 464 -23.15 11.68 -19.32
C LEU A 464 -23.52 12.45 -20.58
N ILE A 465 -24.51 13.33 -20.51
CA ILE A 465 -24.88 14.22 -21.62
C ILE A 465 -24.26 15.62 -21.41
N ASP A 466 -23.58 16.14 -22.42
CA ASP A 466 -23.06 17.51 -22.48
C ASP A 466 -23.93 18.36 -23.41
N ASP A 467 -24.96 18.92 -22.80
CA ASP A 467 -25.94 19.84 -23.39
C ASP A 467 -25.67 21.31 -23.05
N ARG A 468 -24.47 21.63 -22.54
CA ARG A 468 -24.07 23.01 -22.22
C ARG A 468 -24.06 23.89 -23.48
N ASP A 469 -24.35 25.18 -23.34
CA ASP A 469 -24.14 26.16 -24.41
C ASP A 469 -22.65 26.55 -24.49
N GLU A 470 -21.82 25.59 -24.91
CA GLU A 470 -20.37 25.71 -25.01
C GLU A 470 -19.88 25.34 -26.42
N ARG A 471 -18.73 25.91 -26.80
CA ARG A 471 -18.11 25.61 -28.10
C ARG A 471 -17.72 24.14 -28.20
N ALA A 472 -17.87 23.55 -29.39
CA ALA A 472 -17.55 22.14 -29.65
C ALA A 472 -16.16 21.73 -29.13
N GLY A 473 -15.13 22.55 -29.37
CA GLY A 473 -13.76 22.30 -28.89
C GLY A 473 -13.65 22.21 -27.36
N VAL A 474 -14.44 23.00 -26.61
CA VAL A 474 -14.47 22.95 -25.14
C VAL A 474 -15.12 21.64 -24.69
N LYS A 475 -16.28 21.29 -25.27
CA LYS A 475 -16.97 20.02 -24.99
C LYS A 475 -16.09 18.81 -25.26
N PHE A 476 -15.39 18.81 -26.39
CA PHE A 476 -14.47 17.73 -26.76
C PHE A 476 -13.27 17.64 -25.83
N ASN A 477 -12.69 18.77 -25.42
CA ASN A 477 -11.60 18.79 -24.45
C ASN A 477 -12.05 18.27 -23.07
N ASP A 478 -13.22 18.68 -22.61
CA ASP A 478 -13.80 18.17 -21.35
C ASP A 478 -14.11 16.67 -21.46
N ALA A 479 -14.62 16.20 -22.60
CA ALA A 479 -14.87 14.79 -22.82
C ALA A 479 -13.60 13.94 -22.79
N ASP A 480 -12.52 14.43 -23.41
CA ASP A 480 -11.24 13.74 -23.43
C ASP A 480 -10.56 13.75 -22.05
N LEU A 481 -10.72 14.86 -21.32
CA LEU A 481 -10.25 15.03 -19.95
C LEU A 481 -10.96 14.09 -18.97
N ILE A 482 -12.30 14.02 -19.01
CA ILE A 482 -13.09 13.16 -18.12
C ILE A 482 -12.92 11.68 -18.46
N GLY A 483 -12.80 11.35 -19.75
CA GLY A 483 -12.26 10.07 -20.19
C GLY A 483 -13.25 8.92 -20.39
N ALA A 484 -14.52 9.18 -20.69
CA ALA A 484 -15.48 8.10 -20.98
C ALA A 484 -14.98 7.23 -22.15
N PRO A 485 -15.15 5.89 -22.09
CA PRO A 485 -14.74 4.98 -23.15
C PRO A 485 -15.29 5.36 -24.52
N TRP A 486 -16.56 5.77 -24.59
CA TRP A 486 -17.20 6.20 -25.84
C TRP A 486 -17.60 7.67 -25.79
N ARG A 487 -17.25 8.42 -26.81
CA ARG A 487 -17.83 9.73 -27.11
C ARG A 487 -18.79 9.59 -28.29
N VAL A 488 -20.02 10.04 -28.11
CA VAL A 488 -21.06 10.07 -29.15
C VAL A 488 -21.45 11.51 -29.37
N VAL A 489 -21.56 11.94 -30.62
CA VAL A 489 -21.86 13.32 -31.00
C VAL A 489 -23.12 13.34 -31.84
N ILE A 490 -24.03 14.24 -31.48
CA ILE A 490 -25.23 14.57 -32.24
C ILE A 490 -25.18 16.04 -32.64
N SER A 491 -25.48 16.33 -33.90
CA SER A 491 -25.58 17.70 -34.43
C SER A 491 -26.78 17.81 -35.35
N GLU A 492 -27.19 19.03 -35.70
CA GLU A 492 -28.30 19.27 -36.64
C GLU A 492 -28.10 18.52 -37.97
N LYS A 493 -26.88 18.55 -38.51
CA LYS A 493 -26.52 17.86 -39.76
C LYS A 493 -26.62 16.34 -39.63
N LEU A 494 -26.09 15.77 -38.54
CA LEU A 494 -26.10 14.33 -38.30
C LEU A 494 -27.53 13.82 -38.05
N LEU A 495 -28.31 14.57 -37.27
CA LEU A 495 -29.70 14.26 -36.98
C LEU A 495 -30.57 14.25 -38.25
N ALA A 496 -30.37 15.21 -39.16
CA ALA A 496 -31.09 15.25 -40.44
C ALA A 496 -30.80 14.01 -41.33
N ALA A 497 -29.63 13.39 -41.16
CA ALA A 497 -29.24 12.17 -41.87
C ALA A 497 -29.52 10.88 -41.07
N ASN A 498 -30.13 10.97 -39.88
CA ASN A 498 -30.31 9.86 -38.94
C ASN A 498 -29.00 9.15 -38.55
N GLN A 499 -27.92 9.93 -38.45
CA GLN A 499 -26.57 9.47 -38.17
C GLN A 499 -26.04 10.04 -36.85
N LEU A 500 -24.97 9.43 -36.35
CA LEU A 500 -24.21 9.85 -35.18
C LEU A 500 -22.72 9.79 -35.51
N GLU A 501 -21.92 10.66 -34.90
CA GLU A 501 -20.47 10.50 -34.89
C GLU A 501 -20.05 9.82 -33.58
N ILE A 502 -19.24 8.78 -33.65
CA ILE A 502 -18.77 8.01 -32.50
C ILE A 502 -17.24 7.91 -32.50
N ARG A 503 -16.65 7.95 -31.31
CA ARG A 503 -15.22 7.75 -31.11
C ARG A 503 -14.95 7.00 -29.81
N HIS A 504 -14.19 5.91 -29.88
CA HIS A 504 -13.61 5.31 -28.68
C HIS A 504 -12.51 6.22 -28.12
N ARG A 505 -12.33 6.32 -26.79
CA ARG A 505 -11.41 7.26 -26.13
C ARG A 505 -9.96 7.13 -26.61
N THR A 506 -9.56 5.94 -27.02
CA THR A 506 -8.22 5.63 -27.53
C THR A 506 -8.12 5.68 -29.05
N ALA A 507 -9.24 5.78 -29.78
CA ALA A 507 -9.23 5.84 -31.24
C ALA A 507 -8.68 7.19 -31.75
N ALA A 508 -7.91 7.14 -32.83
CA ALA A 508 -7.34 8.33 -33.45
C ALA A 508 -8.41 9.20 -34.13
N GLN A 509 -9.39 8.56 -34.78
CA GLN A 509 -10.43 9.23 -35.57
C GLN A 509 -11.82 8.79 -35.12
N ALA A 510 -12.79 9.68 -35.30
CA ALA A 510 -14.19 9.38 -35.13
C ALA A 510 -14.77 8.77 -36.42
N THR A 511 -15.84 7.99 -36.29
CA THR A 511 -16.57 7.41 -37.41
C THR A 511 -18.02 7.86 -37.37
N VAL A 512 -18.61 8.04 -38.55
CA VAL A 512 -20.05 8.32 -38.68
C VAL A 512 -20.77 7.00 -38.88
N ILE A 513 -21.83 6.78 -38.11
CA ILE A 513 -22.65 5.58 -38.14
C ILE A 513 -24.13 5.94 -38.20
N ASP A 514 -24.95 5.06 -38.74
CA ASP A 514 -26.41 5.18 -38.60
C ASP A 514 -26.81 4.99 -37.13
N GLN A 515 -27.81 5.75 -36.67
CA GLN A 515 -28.24 5.71 -35.27
C GLN A 515 -28.68 4.31 -34.82
N SER A 516 -29.24 3.50 -35.72
CA SER A 516 -29.65 2.12 -35.47
C SER A 516 -28.49 1.17 -35.17
N ALA A 517 -27.27 1.49 -35.64
CA ALA A 517 -26.08 0.67 -35.43
C ALA A 517 -25.38 0.94 -34.09
N LEU A 518 -25.80 1.98 -33.35
CA LEU A 518 -25.10 2.45 -32.14
C LEU A 518 -24.86 1.33 -31.12
N LEU A 519 -25.91 0.60 -30.74
CA LEU A 519 -25.82 -0.47 -29.74
C LEU A 519 -24.95 -1.65 -30.22
N THR A 520 -24.87 -1.89 -31.53
CA THR A 520 -23.99 -2.92 -32.10
C THR A 520 -22.53 -2.49 -32.02
N VAL A 521 -22.23 -1.22 -32.29
CA VAL A 521 -20.86 -0.68 -32.32
C VAL A 521 -20.25 -0.57 -30.91
N ILE A 522 -21.02 -0.13 -29.92
CA ILE A 522 -20.54 -0.02 -28.53
C ILE A 522 -20.46 -1.37 -27.80
N GLY A 523 -20.92 -2.45 -28.45
CA GLY A 523 -21.09 -3.78 -27.87
C GLY A 523 -22.38 -3.92 -27.08
N GLN A 524 -22.84 -5.15 -26.83
CA GLN A 524 -23.78 -5.43 -25.75
C GLN A 524 -22.98 -5.64 -24.45
N ARG A 525 -23.54 -5.17 -23.33
CA ARG A 525 -22.86 -5.09 -22.03
C ARG A 525 -22.25 -6.41 -21.56
#